data_AF-A0A1H0YYM5-F1
#
_entry.id   AF-A0A1H0YYM5-F1
#
_cell.length_a   1.000
_cell.length_b   1.000
_cell.length_c   1.000
_cell.angle_alpha   90.00
_cell.angle_beta   90.00
_cell.angle_gamma   90.00
#
_symmetry.space_group_name_H-M   'P 1'
#
loop_
_entity.id
_entity.type
_entity.pdbx_description
1 polymer ?
#
loop_
_entity_poly.entity_id
_entity_poly.type
_entity_poly.pdbx_seq_one_letter_code
_entity_poly.pdbx_strand_id
1 'polypeptide(L)' 'MGEKFVIGNRLKEEWIAVLDTDKKILEFTSNLVKAQEYQLEEDAQMNLAEIQKSGYFSDLQIYIKDNNRAYRIDERG' A
#
# COMPACT_ATOMS: atom_id res chain seq x y z
N MET A 1 -11.44 -14.36 -8.34
CA MET A 1 -11.26 -13.20 -7.44
C MET A 1 -9.96 -12.54 -7.86
N GLY A 2 -9.99 -11.26 -8.23
CA GLY A 2 -8.80 -10.55 -8.69
C GLY A 2 -7.81 -10.30 -7.56
N GLU A 3 -6.55 -10.13 -7.91
CA GLU A 3 -5.51 -9.73 -6.97
C GLU A 3 -5.80 -8.34 -6.43
N LYS A 4 -5.56 -8.12 -5.15
CA LYS A 4 -5.66 -6.80 -4.52
C LYS A 4 -4.26 -6.30 -4.23
N PHE A 5 -4.09 -4.99 -4.26
CA PHE A 5 -2.81 -4.35 -3.97
C PHE A 5 -2.97 -3.51 -2.71
N VAL A 6 -1.92 -3.47 -1.91
CA VAL A 6 -1.84 -2.65 -0.69
C VAL A 6 -0.51 -1.92 -0.69
N ILE A 7 -0.47 -0.75 -0.05
CA ILE A 7 0.74 0.03 0.10
C ILE A 7 1.17 -0.02 1.56
N GLY A 8 2.45 -0.26 1.80
CA GLY A 8 2.96 -0.34 3.16
C GLY A 8 4.46 -0.59 3.25
N ASN A 9 4.91 -0.83 4.47
CA ASN A 9 6.23 -1.33 4.79
C ASN A 9 6.09 -2.64 5.56
N ARG A 10 6.28 -3.76 4.85
CA ARG A 10 6.24 -5.11 5.44
C ARG A 10 7.27 -5.32 6.55
N LEU A 11 8.44 -4.67 6.49
CA LEU A 11 9.48 -4.80 7.53
C LEU A 11 9.06 -4.18 8.86
N LYS A 12 8.20 -3.15 8.81
CA LYS A 12 7.63 -2.48 9.99
C LYS A 12 6.22 -2.97 10.32
N GLU A 13 5.70 -3.91 9.53
CA GLU A 13 4.29 -4.34 9.54
C GLU A 13 3.30 -3.17 9.42
N GLU A 14 3.71 -2.06 8.81
CA GLU A 14 2.87 -0.86 8.65
C GLU A 14 2.22 -0.85 7.27
N TRP A 15 0.91 -0.65 7.23
CA TRP A 15 0.13 -0.60 6.00
C TRP A 15 -0.67 0.68 5.97
N ILE A 16 -0.86 1.28 4.80
CA ILE A 16 -1.77 2.41 4.66
C ILE A 16 -3.19 1.90 4.90
N ALA A 17 -3.88 2.46 5.89
CA ALA A 17 -5.29 2.18 6.16
C ALA A 17 -6.19 3.19 5.46
N VAL A 18 -5.77 4.45 5.44
CA VAL A 18 -6.50 5.56 4.82
C VAL A 18 -5.49 6.44 4.08
N LEU A 19 -5.81 6.74 2.83
CA LEU A 19 -5.11 7.74 2.03
C LEU A 19 -6.15 8.63 1.38
N ASP A 20 -6.19 9.89 1.81
CA ASP A 20 -7.02 10.93 1.22
C ASP A 20 -6.11 12.12 0.93
N THR A 21 -5.71 12.26 -0.34
CA THR A 21 -4.73 13.28 -0.74
C THR A 21 -5.35 14.66 -0.85
N ASP A 22 -6.66 14.74 -1.12
CA ASP A 22 -7.45 15.98 -1.10
C ASP A 22 -7.52 16.56 0.32
N LYS A 23 -7.80 15.72 1.31
CA LYS A 23 -7.86 16.09 2.73
C LYS A 23 -6.52 16.02 3.45
N LYS A 24 -5.46 15.56 2.77
CA LYS A 24 -4.12 15.32 3.33
C LYS A 24 -4.12 14.39 4.54
N ILE A 25 -4.97 13.36 4.52
CA ILE A 25 -5.06 12.35 5.57
C ILE A 25 -4.26 11.13 5.10
N LEU A 26 -3.33 10.69 5.93
CA LEU A 26 -2.58 9.46 5.75
C LEU A 26 -2.53 8.73 7.09
N GLU A 27 -3.19 7.59 7.17
CA GLU A 27 -3.23 6.76 8.37
C GLU A 27 -2.59 5.41 8.10
N PHE A 28 -1.76 4.96 9.04
CA PHE A 28 -1.14 3.65 9.02
C PHE A 28 -1.86 2.70 9.98
N THR A 29 -1.84 1.42 9.65
CA THR A 29 -2.32 0.34 10.50
C THR A 29 -1.30 -0.80 10.50
N SER A 30 -1.18 -1.47 11.65
CA SER A 30 -0.43 -2.73 11.73
C SER A 30 -1.21 -3.94 11.22
N ASN A 31 -2.49 -3.76 10.89
CA ASN A 31 -3.36 -4.85 10.47
C ASN A 31 -3.62 -4.81 8.96
N LEU A 32 -3.02 -5.74 8.23
CA LEU A 32 -3.19 -5.89 6.78
C LEU A 32 -4.66 -6.01 6.33
N VAL A 33 -5.54 -6.55 7.19
CA VAL A 33 -6.98 -6.64 6.88
C VAL A 33 -7.63 -5.26 6.78
N LYS A 34 -7.13 -4.30 7.56
CA LYS A 34 -7.58 -2.91 7.58
C LYS A 34 -6.82 -2.01 6.59
N ALA A 35 -5.84 -2.56 5.87
CA ALA A 35 -5.11 -1.81 4.86
C ALA A 35 -6.04 -1.40 3.71
N GLN A 36 -5.82 -0.21 3.18
CA GLN A 36 -6.43 0.29 1.95
C GLN A 36 -6.08 -0.66 0.82
N GLU A 37 -7.11 -1.22 0.21
CA GLU A 37 -6.99 -2.15 -0.91
C GLU A 37 -7.25 -1.43 -2.23
N TYR A 38 -6.37 -1.66 -3.19
CA TYR A 38 -6.50 -1.20 -4.57
C TYR A 38 -6.84 -2.39 -5.45
N GLN A 39 -7.77 -2.20 -6.39
CA GLN A 39 -8.14 -3.25 -7.36
C GLN A 39 -7.17 -3.32 -8.53
N LEU A 40 -6.49 -2.21 -8.83
CA LEU A 40 -5.51 -2.09 -9.91
C LEU A 40 -4.15 -1.73 -9.34
N GLU A 41 -3.10 -2.30 -9.91
CA GLU A 41 -1.71 -1.97 -9.55
C GLU A 41 -1.40 -0.52 -9.89
N GLU A 42 -1.88 -0.02 -11.04
CA GLU A 42 -1.68 1.36 -11.49
C GLU A 42 -2.21 2.38 -10.47
N ASP A 43 -3.37 2.12 -9.88
CA ASP A 43 -3.90 2.98 -8.81
C ASP A 43 -2.97 2.99 -7.59
N ALA A 44 -2.47 1.83 -7.18
CA ALA A 44 -1.52 1.75 -6.06
C ALA A 44 -0.20 2.46 -6.38
N GLN A 45 0.28 2.37 -7.63
CA GLN A 45 1.49 3.08 -8.09
C GLN A 45 1.30 4.60 -8.11
N MET A 46 0.18 5.09 -8.62
CA MET A 46 -0.12 6.53 -8.63
C MET A 46 -0.19 7.09 -7.21
N ASN A 47 -0.89 6.40 -6.33
CA ASN A 47 -1.01 6.78 -4.92
C ASN A 47 0.33 6.73 -4.19
N LEU A 48 1.12 5.67 -4.38
CA LEU A 48 2.47 5.57 -3.80
C LEU A 48 3.36 6.72 -4.27
N ALA A 49 3.37 7.01 -5.58
CA ALA A 49 4.16 8.09 -6.13
C ALA A 49 3.74 9.46 -5.56
N GLU A 50 2.45 9.68 -5.35
CA GLU A 50 1.92 10.91 -4.74
C GLU A 50 2.34 11.05 -3.28
N ILE A 51 2.28 9.96 -2.51
CA ILE A 51 2.77 9.91 -1.12
C ILE A 51 4.28 10.15 -1.08
N GLN A 52 5.05 9.52 -1.96
CA GLN A 52 6.52 9.64 -1.99
C GLN A 52 6.99 11.02 -2.48
N LYS A 53 6.21 11.72 -3.31
CA LYS A 53 6.49 13.12 -3.69
C LYS A 53 6.60 14.06 -2.49
N SER A 54 5.90 13.75 -1.39
CA SER A 54 6.01 14.53 -0.15
C SER A 54 7.35 14.35 0.58
N GLY A 55 8.14 13.32 0.23
CA GLY A 55 9.45 13.04 0.79
C GLY A 55 9.45 12.29 2.13
N TYR A 56 8.29 12.05 2.75
CA TYR A 56 8.20 11.45 4.09
C TYR A 56 8.17 9.92 4.12
N PHE A 57 7.94 9.27 2.97
CA PHE A 57 7.52 7.87 2.91
C PHE A 57 8.25 7.05 1.84
N SER A 58 9.54 7.31 1.66
CA SER A 58 10.38 6.60 0.67
C SER A 58 10.49 5.09 0.92
N ASP A 59 10.22 4.63 2.15
CA ASP A 59 10.28 3.21 2.53
C ASP A 59 9.04 2.40 2.08
N LEU A 60 7.97 3.06 1.64
CA LEU A 60 6.73 2.39 1.25
C LEU A 60 6.87 1.69 -0.10
N GLN A 61 6.26 0.51 -0.19
CA GLN A 61 6.22 -0.31 -1.40
C GLN A 61 4.82 -0.87 -1.60
N ILE A 62 4.53 -1.32 -2.82
CA ILE A 62 3.28 -1.98 -3.16
C ILE A 62 3.44 -3.48 -2.97
N TYR A 63 2.44 -4.09 -2.36
CA TYR A 63 2.37 -5.53 -2.15
C TYR A 63 1.05 -6.07 -2.70
N ILE A 64 1.09 -7.30 -3.20
CA ILE A 64 -0.09 -8.05 -3.58
C ILE A 64 -0.67 -8.68 -2.30
N LYS A 65 -1.89 -8.33 -1.97
CA LYS A 65 -2.66 -8.94 -0.87
C LYS A 65 -3.43 -10.15 -1.39
N ASP A 66 -3.07 -11.31 -0.89
CA ASP A 66 -3.85 -12.54 -1.03
C ASP A 66 -4.31 -13.01 0.36
N ASN A 67 -5.63 -13.03 0.56
CA ASN A 67 -6.27 -13.32 1.85
C ASN A 67 -5.72 -12.47 3.00
N ASN A 68 -4.74 -13.00 3.73
CA ASN A 68 -4.10 -12.38 4.89
C ASN A 68 -2.58 -12.30 4.78
N ARG A 69 -2.05 -12.36 3.55
CA ARG A 69 -0.62 -12.26 3.25
C ARG A 69 -0.38 -11.18 2.20
N ALA A 70 0.76 -10.51 2.32
CA ALA A 70 1.21 -9.47 1.42
C ALA A 70 2.56 -9.89 0.80
N TYR A 71 2.61 -10.01 -0.53
CA TYR A 71 3.77 -10.43 -1.30
C TYR A 71 4.32 -9.27 -2.11
N ARG A 72 5.64 -9.16 -2.28
CA ARG A 72 6.18 -8.14 -3.19
C ARG A 72 5.81 -8.50 -4.62
N ILE A 73 5.51 -7.50 -5.44
CA ILE A 73 5.24 -7.69 -6.87
C ILE A 73 6.48 -8.33 -7.56
N ASP A 74 7.69 -7.97 -7.12
CA ASP A 74 8.97 -8.50 -7.61
C ASP A 74 9.24 -9.98 -7.26
N GLU A 75 8.49 -10.59 -6.32
CA GLU A 75 8.63 -12.03 -5.99
C GLU A 75 7.93 -12.95 -6.99
N ARG A 76 7.35 -12.40 -8.07
CA ARG A 76 6.77 -13.17 -9.21
C ARG A 76 7.80 -13.59 -10.26
N GLY A 77 9.10 -13.39 -10.00
CA GLY A 77 10.21 -13.82 -10.86
C GLY A 77 10.40 -15.33 -10.92
#